data_AF-A0A9P3H7D0-F1
#
_entry.id   AF-A0A9P3H7D0-F1
#
_cell.length_a   1.000
_cell.length_b   1.000
_cell.length_c   1.000
_cell.angle_alpha   90.00
_cell.angle_beta   90.00
_cell.angle_gamma   90.00
#
_symmetry.space_group_name_H-M   'P 1'
#
loop_
_entity.id
_entity.type
_entity.pdbx_description
1 polymer ?
#
loop_
_entity_poly.entity_id
_entity_poly.type
_entity_poly.pdbx_seq_one_letter_code
_entity_poly.pdbx_strand_id
1 'polypeptide(L)'
;MIDEFRDKPCPYGGTLSAIIDATPEDLISKVHLEHKFFRTWFHKRSVLIGDGAINALQDATILANCLYDLKDNSQQSITAAFQSYEQRHSRAKEQYENSLLFSKILSGKTLTERLVRHLFLNYLPKWFLQDKMRRSFEYRPQATFLPMVPFKGTGPVFPQPPSKRYQLEQEAKKQQREE
;
A
#
# COMPACT_ATOMS: atom_id res chain seq x y z
N MET A 1 -12.17 24.36 0.84
CA MET A 1 -11.15 23.37 0.44
C MET A 1 -10.10 23.94 -0.52
N ILE A 2 -10.40 24.39 -1.75
CA ILE A 2 -9.37 25.07 -2.60
C ILE A 2 -8.86 26.36 -1.92
N ASP A 3 -9.77 27.12 -1.29
CA ASP A 3 -9.42 28.37 -0.61
C ASP A 3 -8.45 28.19 0.56
N GLU A 4 -8.44 27.03 1.22
CA GLU A 4 -7.50 26.72 2.32
C GLU A 4 -6.04 26.58 1.83
N PHE A 5 -5.86 26.34 0.53
CA PHE A 5 -4.55 26.17 -0.07
C PHE A 5 -4.06 27.39 -0.84
N ARG A 6 -4.92 28.40 -1.07
CA ARG A 6 -4.59 29.57 -1.88
C ARG A 6 -3.33 30.29 -1.41
N ASP A 7 -3.18 30.49 -0.10
CA ASP A 7 -2.03 31.19 0.48
C ASP A 7 -0.80 30.29 0.68
N LYS A 8 -0.90 28.99 0.39
CA LYS A 8 0.22 28.08 0.57
C LYS A 8 1.27 28.36 -0.49
N PRO A 9 2.57 28.31 -0.14
CA PRO A 9 3.63 28.60 -1.08
C PRO A 9 3.70 27.52 -2.16
N CYS A 10 3.79 27.93 -3.42
CA CYS A 10 3.93 27.04 -4.57
C CYS A 10 5.39 26.55 -4.73
N PRO A 11 5.65 25.27 -5.07
CA PRO A 11 7.00 24.77 -5.34
C PRO A 11 7.74 25.49 -6.48
N TYR A 12 7.00 26.03 -7.44
CA TYR A 12 7.52 26.76 -8.60
C TYR A 12 7.71 28.28 -8.35
N GLY A 13 7.45 28.76 -7.13
CA GLY A 13 7.49 30.18 -6.77
C GLY A 13 6.09 30.79 -6.64
N GLY A 14 5.95 31.85 -5.82
CA GLY A 14 4.66 32.48 -5.51
C GLY A 14 3.75 31.62 -4.61
N THR A 15 2.45 31.86 -4.69
CA THR A 15 1.39 31.14 -3.96
C THR A 15 0.68 30.13 -4.87
N LEU A 16 0.01 29.13 -4.29
CA LEU A 16 -0.81 28.20 -5.06
C LEU A 16 -2.01 28.90 -5.71
N SER A 17 -2.50 30.01 -5.14
CA SER A 17 -3.56 30.82 -5.76
C SER A 17 -3.20 31.26 -7.17
N ALA A 18 -1.95 31.68 -7.42
CA ALA A 18 -1.52 32.11 -8.74
C ALA A 18 -1.62 30.99 -9.80
N ILE A 19 -1.41 29.73 -9.40
CA ILE A 19 -1.59 28.58 -10.30
C ILE A 19 -3.08 28.28 -10.49
N ILE A 20 -3.85 28.28 -9.40
CA ILE A 20 -5.28 28.00 -9.44
C ILE A 20 -5.99 29.01 -10.35
N ASP A 21 -5.71 30.30 -10.17
CA ASP A 21 -6.35 31.39 -10.92
C ASP A 21 -5.92 31.42 -12.40
N ALA A 22 -4.74 30.87 -12.72
CA ALA A 22 -4.25 30.75 -14.10
C ALA A 22 -4.72 29.47 -14.80
N THR A 23 -5.35 28.52 -14.09
CA THR A 23 -5.79 27.24 -14.64
C THR A 23 -7.28 27.32 -15.02
N PRO A 24 -7.66 27.03 -16.27
CA PRO A 24 -9.08 26.93 -16.66
C PRO A 24 -9.87 25.97 -15.76
N GLU A 25 -11.08 26.34 -15.35
CA GLU A 25 -11.86 25.59 -14.35
C GLU A 25 -12.13 24.14 -14.77
N ASP A 26 -12.33 23.89 -16.06
CA ASP A 26 -12.57 22.57 -16.64
C ASP A 26 -11.35 21.64 -16.56
N LEU A 27 -10.16 22.20 -16.32
CA LEU A 27 -8.91 21.46 -16.15
C LEU A 27 -8.54 21.23 -14.68
N ILE A 28 -9.27 21.81 -13.71
CA ILE A 28 -8.97 21.67 -12.29
C ILE A 28 -9.56 20.37 -11.75
N SER A 29 -8.68 19.39 -11.50
CA SER A 29 -9.04 18.16 -10.79
C SER A 29 -8.93 18.33 -9.27
N LYS A 30 -10.03 18.14 -8.54
CA LYS A 30 -10.04 18.13 -7.07
C LYS A 30 -9.56 16.77 -6.56
N VAL A 31 -8.38 16.73 -5.97
CA VAL A 31 -7.85 15.54 -5.30
C VAL A 31 -7.98 15.72 -3.79
N HIS A 32 -8.73 14.84 -3.14
CA HIS A 32 -8.70 14.73 -1.68
C HIS A 32 -7.45 13.96 -1.28
N LEU A 33 -6.42 14.66 -0.81
CA LEU A 33 -5.24 14.05 -0.24
C LEU A 33 -5.55 13.69 1.22
N GLU A 34 -6.02 12.47 1.46
CA GLU A 34 -6.15 11.95 2.82
C GLU A 34 -4.75 11.70 3.41
N HIS A 35 -4.19 12.71 4.07
CA HIS A 35 -2.94 12.57 4.82
C HIS A 35 -3.11 11.77 6.14
N LYS A 36 -4.11 10.89 6.25
CA LYS A 36 -4.43 10.20 7.50
C LYS A 36 -4.28 8.70 7.33
N PHE A 37 -3.43 8.12 8.17
CA PHE A 37 -3.32 6.67 8.29
C PHE A 37 -4.28 6.18 9.40
N PHE A 38 -5.31 5.44 9.02
CA PHE A 38 -6.31 4.95 9.99
C PHE A 38 -5.75 3.88 10.92
N ARG A 39 -6.12 3.93 12.20
CA ARG A 39 -5.70 2.94 13.21
C ARG A 39 -6.37 1.57 12.99
N THR A 40 -7.63 1.58 12.58
CA THR A 40 -8.45 0.39 12.36
C THR A 40 -9.05 0.47 10.97
N TRP A 41 -9.00 -0.64 10.23
CA TRP A 41 -9.39 -0.67 8.81
C TRP A 41 -10.72 -1.36 8.56
N PHE A 42 -11.42 -1.81 9.60
CA PHE A 42 -12.70 -2.47 9.43
C PHE A 42 -13.69 -2.06 10.52
N HIS A 43 -14.97 -2.18 10.20
CA HIS A 43 -16.06 -2.04 11.15
C HIS A 43 -17.21 -2.97 10.74
N LYS A 44 -17.61 -3.87 11.64
CA LYS A 44 -18.66 -4.88 11.39
C LYS A 44 -18.37 -5.69 10.11
N ARG A 45 -19.11 -5.43 9.02
CA ARG A 45 -19.00 -6.13 7.73
C ARG A 45 -18.36 -5.27 6.64
N SER A 46 -17.84 -4.11 7.02
CA SER A 46 -17.18 -3.17 6.11
C SER A 46 -15.69 -3.16 6.40
N VAL A 47 -14.88 -3.11 5.34
CA VAL A 47 -13.43 -3.04 5.41
C VAL A 47 -12.93 -2.00 4.42
N LEU A 48 -11.94 -1.22 4.83
CA LEU A 48 -11.21 -0.25 4.03
C LEU A 48 -10.03 -0.97 3.38
N ILE A 49 -9.89 -0.78 2.07
CA ILE A 49 -8.76 -1.28 1.29
C ILE A 49 -8.33 -0.18 0.32
N GLY A 50 -7.05 -0.19 -0.06
CA GLY A 50 -6.55 0.67 -1.12
C GLY A 50 -5.67 1.81 -0.64
N ASP A 51 -5.65 2.87 -1.46
CA ASP A 51 -4.65 3.95 -1.50
C ASP A 51 -3.33 3.58 -2.22
N GLY A 52 -3.29 3.92 -3.52
CA GLY A 52 -2.23 3.54 -4.46
C GLY A 52 -2.44 2.16 -5.09
N ALA A 53 -2.11 2.02 -6.38
CA ALA A 53 -2.43 0.81 -7.15
C ALA A 53 -1.82 -0.47 -6.58
N ILE A 54 -0.55 -0.43 -6.16
CA ILE A 54 0.15 -1.61 -5.61
C ILE A 54 -0.46 -2.02 -4.26
N ASN A 55 -0.72 -1.06 -3.37
CA ASN A 55 -1.32 -1.34 -2.07
C ASN A 55 -2.72 -1.92 -2.23
N ALA A 56 -3.54 -1.33 -3.11
CA ALA A 56 -4.88 -1.82 -3.39
C ALA A 56 -4.87 -3.28 -3.88
N LEU A 57 -3.93 -3.65 -4.76
CA LEU A 57 -3.78 -5.02 -5.23
C LEU A 57 -3.33 -5.97 -4.10
N GLN A 58 -2.40 -5.54 -3.26
CA GLN A 58 -1.94 -6.32 -2.11
C GLN A 58 -3.07 -6.52 -1.08
N ASP A 59 -3.82 -5.46 -0.78
CA ASP A 59 -4.96 -5.47 0.12
C ASP A 59 -6.04 -6.42 -0.38
N ALA A 60 -6.43 -6.28 -1.65
CA ALA A 60 -7.42 -7.14 -2.28
C ALA A 60 -6.99 -8.62 -2.23
N THR A 61 -5.72 -8.91 -2.47
CA THR A 61 -5.18 -10.28 -2.44
C THR A 61 -5.25 -10.89 -1.04
N ILE A 62 -4.78 -10.15 -0.01
CA ILE A 62 -4.82 -10.64 1.36
C ILE A 62 -6.26 -10.76 1.86
N LEU A 63 -7.11 -9.78 1.56
CA LEU A 63 -8.52 -9.83 1.94
C LEU A 63 -9.21 -11.03 1.30
N ALA A 64 -8.95 -11.32 0.02
CA ALA A 64 -9.47 -12.50 -0.65
C ALA A 64 -9.04 -13.81 0.05
N ASN A 65 -7.78 -13.90 0.50
CA ASN A 65 -7.31 -15.06 1.28
C ASN A 65 -8.08 -15.19 2.60
N CYS A 66 -8.24 -14.08 3.34
CA CYS A 66 -9.00 -14.06 4.59
C CYS A 66 -10.47 -14.45 4.39
N LEU A 67 -11.09 -14.01 3.29
CA LEU A 67 -12.48 -14.33 2.96
C LEU A 67 -12.65 -15.79 2.51
N TYR A 68 -11.69 -16.34 1.78
CA TYR A 68 -11.72 -17.74 1.34
C TYR A 68 -11.68 -18.72 2.54
N ASP A 69 -10.89 -18.39 3.56
CA ASP A 69 -10.76 -19.17 4.80
C ASP A 69 -11.94 -18.98 5.79
N LEU A 70 -12.98 -18.23 5.43
CA LEU A 70 -14.19 -18.12 6.26
C LEU A 70 -14.88 -19.48 6.43
N LYS A 71 -15.19 -19.82 7.69
CA LYS A 71 -15.98 -21.01 8.02
C LYS A 71 -17.49 -20.80 7.80
N ASP A 72 -17.97 -19.60 8.09
CA ASP A 72 -19.37 -19.21 7.97
C ASP A 72 -19.51 -17.70 7.72
N ASN A 73 -20.75 -17.26 7.48
CA ASN A 73 -21.11 -15.86 7.23
C ASN A 73 -21.49 -15.08 8.51
N SER A 74 -21.19 -15.63 9.69
CA SER A 74 -21.48 -14.98 10.96
C SER A 74 -20.66 -13.72 11.13
N GLN A 75 -21.17 -12.77 11.90
CA GLN A 75 -20.45 -11.53 12.22
C GLN A 75 -19.10 -11.83 12.91
N GLN A 76 -19.04 -12.86 13.74
CA GLN A 76 -17.82 -13.24 14.46
C GLN A 76 -16.74 -13.75 13.50
N SER A 77 -17.08 -14.63 12.56
CA SER A 77 -16.14 -15.14 11.55
C SER A 77 -15.62 -14.02 10.65
N ILE A 78 -16.50 -13.12 10.21
CA ILE A 78 -16.12 -11.96 9.39
C ILE A 78 -15.18 -11.03 10.16
N THR A 79 -15.49 -10.72 11.42
CA THR A 79 -14.62 -9.90 12.27
C THR A 79 -13.26 -10.55 12.49
N ALA A 80 -13.20 -11.86 12.74
CA ALA A 80 -11.94 -12.58 12.86
C ALA A 80 -11.11 -12.57 11.57
N ALA A 81 -11.76 -12.70 10.41
CA ALA A 81 -11.11 -12.58 9.11
C ALA A 81 -10.54 -11.17 8.88
N PHE A 82 -11.29 -10.12 9.23
CA PHE A 82 -10.81 -8.74 9.11
C PHE A 82 -9.71 -8.38 10.12
N GLN A 83 -9.73 -8.95 11.32
CA GLN A 83 -8.59 -8.86 12.25
C GLN A 83 -7.35 -9.53 11.67
N SER A 84 -7.51 -10.66 10.98
CA SER A 84 -6.39 -11.34 10.29
C SER A 84 -5.86 -10.49 9.12
N TYR A 85 -6.74 -9.75 8.44
CA TYR A 85 -6.35 -8.78 7.40
C TYR A 85 -5.46 -7.64 7.94
N GLU A 86 -5.57 -7.27 9.22
CA GLU A 86 -4.68 -6.26 9.84
C GLU A 86 -3.19 -6.65 9.82
N GLN A 87 -2.82 -7.89 9.47
CA GLN A 87 -1.44 -8.24 9.15
C GLN A 87 -0.81 -7.31 8.10
N ARG A 88 -1.64 -6.68 7.26
CA ARG A 88 -1.22 -5.74 6.23
C ARG A 88 -0.94 -4.34 6.78
N HIS A 89 -1.47 -3.97 7.94
CA HIS A 89 -1.41 -2.62 8.51
C HIS A 89 0.03 -2.09 8.64
N SER A 90 0.92 -2.88 9.23
CA SER A 90 2.33 -2.49 9.47
C SER A 90 3.08 -2.15 8.20
N ARG A 91 2.87 -2.92 7.12
CA ARG A 91 3.53 -2.71 5.83
C ARG A 91 3.02 -1.47 5.11
N ALA A 92 1.74 -1.12 5.27
CA ALA A 92 1.17 0.06 4.61
C ALA A 92 1.64 1.29 5.33
N LYS A 93 1.73 1.20 6.66
CA LYS A 93 2.30 2.25 7.48
C LYS A 93 3.73 2.56 7.04
N GLU A 94 4.56 1.52 6.86
CA GLU A 94 5.94 1.69 6.37
C GLU A 94 5.97 2.37 4.99
N GLN A 95 5.15 1.94 4.03
CA GLN A 95 5.08 2.56 2.70
C GLN A 95 4.56 4.00 2.74
N TYR A 96 3.57 4.28 3.59
CA TYR A 96 3.03 5.60 3.84
C TYR A 96 4.11 6.53 4.42
N GLU A 97 4.82 6.09 5.46
CA GLU A 97 5.92 6.85 6.08
C GLU A 97 7.06 7.11 5.09
N ASN A 98 7.42 6.11 4.28
CA ASN A 98 8.42 6.25 3.22
C ASN A 98 7.98 7.27 2.16
N SER A 99 6.71 7.25 1.76
CA SER A 99 6.14 8.23 0.81
C SER A 99 6.17 9.65 1.37
N LEU A 100 5.79 9.83 2.65
CA LEU A 100 5.88 11.13 3.32
C LEU A 100 7.33 11.65 3.39
N LEU A 101 8.28 10.78 3.74
CA LEU A 101 9.69 11.14 3.78
C LEU A 101 10.18 11.57 2.39
N PHE A 102 9.87 10.79 1.35
CA PHE A 102 10.27 11.10 -0.01
C PHE A 102 9.64 12.41 -0.52
N SER A 103 8.36 12.65 -0.19
CA SER A 103 7.67 13.91 -0.48
C SER A 103 8.36 15.11 0.18
N LYS A 104 8.77 14.98 1.46
CA LYS A 104 9.57 16.00 2.16
C LYS A 104 10.93 16.23 1.51
N ILE A 105 11.63 15.18 1.10
CA ILE A 105 12.92 15.30 0.41
C ILE A 105 12.74 16.07 -0.90
N LEU A 106 11.74 15.71 -1.71
CA LEU A 106 11.53 16.33 -3.02
C LEU A 106 10.98 17.76 -2.94
N SER A 107 9.99 17.99 -2.08
CA SER A 107 9.20 19.23 -2.07
C SER A 107 9.52 20.15 -0.88
N GLY A 108 10.38 19.71 0.04
CA GLY A 108 10.79 20.46 1.22
C GLY A 108 11.50 21.77 0.87
N LYS A 109 11.14 22.84 1.58
CA LYS A 109 11.55 24.21 1.29
C LYS A 109 12.54 24.78 2.31
N THR A 110 12.66 24.15 3.49
CA THR A 110 13.60 24.58 4.53
C THR A 110 15.06 24.39 4.09
N LEU A 111 15.99 25.12 4.72
CA LEU A 111 17.42 24.99 4.42
C LEU A 111 17.93 23.57 4.66
N THR A 112 17.47 22.92 5.73
CA THR A 112 17.81 21.54 6.05
C THR A 112 17.29 20.57 5.00
N GLU A 113 16.03 20.71 4.55
CA GLU A 113 15.47 19.88 3.47
C GLU A 113 16.21 20.10 2.14
N ARG A 114 16.61 21.33 1.81
CA ARG A 114 17.42 21.64 0.61
C ARG A 114 18.79 20.95 0.66
N LEU A 115 19.46 21.00 1.82
CA LEU A 115 20.74 20.33 2.02
C LEU A 115 20.59 18.80 1.91
N VAL A 116 19.60 18.23 2.59
CA VAL A 116 19.32 16.78 2.53
C VAL A 116 18.99 16.35 1.10
N ARG A 117 18.17 17.11 0.37
CA ARG A 117 17.86 16.84 -1.04
C ARG A 117 19.12 16.91 -1.90
N HIS A 118 19.97 17.92 -1.71
CA HIS A 118 21.22 18.03 -2.46
C HIS A 118 22.14 16.83 -2.22
N LEU A 119 22.28 16.40 -0.96
CA LEU A 119 23.04 15.20 -0.62
C LEU A 119 22.44 13.95 -1.24
N PHE A 120 21.12 13.76 -1.10
CA PHE A 120 20.40 12.60 -1.59
C PHE A 120 20.44 12.48 -3.12
N LEU A 121 20.25 13.58 -3.86
CA LEU A 121 20.18 13.54 -5.32
C LEU A 121 21.56 13.49 -6.01
N ASN A 122 22.62 14.01 -5.38
CA ASN A 122 23.94 14.08 -6.01
C ASN A 122 24.91 13.01 -5.53
N TYR A 123 24.80 12.57 -4.26
CA TYR A 123 25.82 11.73 -3.63
C TYR A 123 25.31 10.34 -3.25
N LEU A 124 23.99 10.09 -3.28
CA LEU A 124 23.47 8.79 -2.91
C LEU A 124 23.81 7.76 -4.02
N PRO A 125 24.50 6.66 -3.70
CA PRO A 125 24.85 5.67 -4.70
C PRO A 125 23.63 5.02 -5.34
N LYS A 126 23.66 4.83 -6.66
CA LYS A 126 22.55 4.19 -7.41
C LYS A 126 22.20 2.80 -6.88
N TRP A 127 23.20 2.01 -6.51
CA TRP A 127 22.99 0.66 -5.97
C TRP A 127 22.16 0.68 -4.67
N PHE A 128 22.32 1.72 -3.85
CA PHE A 128 21.57 1.85 -2.60
C PHE A 128 20.11 2.19 -2.87
N LEU A 129 19.85 3.12 -3.81
CA LEU A 129 18.49 3.42 -4.29
C LEU A 129 17.81 2.20 -4.89
N GLN A 130 18.54 1.44 -5.71
CA GLN A 130 18.06 0.19 -6.30
C GLN A 130 17.75 -0.87 -5.24
N ASP A 131 18.61 -1.02 -4.21
CA ASP A 131 18.35 -1.95 -3.11
C ASP A 131 17.10 -1.54 -2.32
N LYS A 132 16.94 -0.25 -2.01
CA LYS A 132 15.75 0.26 -1.32
C LYS A 132 14.47 0.05 -2.13
N MET A 133 14.51 0.35 -3.44
CA MET A 133 13.38 0.08 -4.33
C MET A 133 13.09 -1.42 -4.40
N ARG A 134 14.10 -2.28 -4.55
CA ARG A 134 13.94 -3.75 -4.57
C ARG A 134 13.23 -4.25 -3.31
N ARG A 135 13.62 -3.75 -2.13
CA ARG A 135 13.00 -4.12 -0.84
C ARG A 135 11.51 -3.78 -0.77
N SER A 136 11.08 -2.68 -1.39
CA SER A 136 9.64 -2.32 -1.44
C SER A 136 8.77 -3.32 -2.22
N PHE A 137 9.38 -4.19 -3.04
CA PHE A 137 8.71 -5.23 -3.80
C PHE A 137 8.86 -6.65 -3.20
N GLU A 138 9.50 -6.79 -2.03
CA GLU A 138 9.65 -8.09 -1.36
C GLU A 138 8.32 -8.64 -0.83
N TYR A 139 7.39 -7.74 -0.50
CA TYR A 139 6.04 -8.10 -0.11
C TYR A 139 5.14 -8.22 -1.35
N ARG A 140 4.89 -9.47 -1.74
CA ARG A 140 4.12 -9.83 -2.95
C ARG A 140 3.15 -10.97 -2.64
N PRO A 141 2.05 -10.68 -1.93
CA PRO A 141 1.08 -11.69 -1.57
C PRO A 141 0.45 -12.30 -2.83
N GLN A 142 0.09 -13.57 -2.74
CA GLN A 142 -0.61 -14.33 -3.76
C GLN A 142 -1.89 -14.91 -3.17
N ALA A 143 -2.87 -15.20 -4.04
CA ALA A 143 -4.07 -15.92 -3.65
C ALA A 143 -3.69 -17.33 -3.18
N THR A 144 -3.85 -17.63 -1.89
CA THR A 144 -3.41 -18.88 -1.25
C THR A 144 -4.26 -20.09 -1.64
N PHE A 145 -5.41 -19.84 -2.24
CA PHE A 145 -6.32 -20.84 -2.79
C PHE A 145 -6.09 -21.12 -4.29
N LEU A 146 -5.01 -20.59 -4.86
CA LEU A 146 -4.56 -20.89 -6.22
C LEU A 146 -3.17 -21.55 -6.18
N PRO A 147 -2.77 -22.28 -7.24
CA PRO A 147 -1.40 -22.75 -7.39
C PRO A 147 -0.40 -21.58 -7.30
N MET A 148 0.60 -21.72 -6.44
CA MET A 148 1.62 -20.69 -6.23
C MET A 148 2.45 -20.50 -7.51
N VAL A 149 2.66 -19.25 -7.89
CA VAL A 149 3.50 -18.91 -9.05
C VAL A 149 4.96 -19.25 -8.73
N PRO A 150 5.69 -19.92 -9.65
CA PRO A 150 7.09 -20.23 -9.43
C PRO A 150 7.92 -18.96 -9.24
N PHE A 151 8.91 -19.04 -8.35
CA PHE A 151 9.81 -17.93 -8.06
C PHE A 151 10.70 -17.62 -9.28
N LYS A 152 10.48 -16.46 -9.92
CA LYS A 152 11.27 -15.97 -11.06
C LYS A 152 12.17 -14.76 -10.75
N GLY A 153 12.24 -14.34 -9.48
CA GLY A 153 12.95 -13.13 -9.06
C GLY A 153 14.38 -13.38 -8.59
N THR A 154 15.09 -12.32 -8.24
CA THR A 154 16.41 -12.38 -7.58
C THR A 154 16.39 -11.88 -6.14
N GLY A 155 15.32 -11.20 -5.72
CA GLY A 155 15.13 -10.71 -4.36
C GLY A 155 14.37 -11.70 -3.47
N PRO A 156 14.54 -11.59 -2.14
CA PRO A 156 13.80 -12.43 -1.21
C PRO A 156 12.29 -12.16 -1.32
N VAL A 157 11.48 -13.14 -0.91
CA VAL A 157 10.03 -13.01 -0.84
C VAL A 157 9.63 -13.16 0.60
N PHE A 158 8.82 -12.24 1.11
CA PHE A 158 8.26 -12.45 2.44
C PHE A 158 7.31 -13.65 2.45
N PRO A 159 7.39 -14.51 3.49
CA PRO A 159 6.47 -15.62 3.62
C PRO A 159 5.05 -15.09 3.84
N GLN A 160 4.09 -15.81 3.28
CA GLN A 160 2.65 -15.57 3.52
C GLN A 160 2.06 -16.79 4.25
N PRO A 161 1.10 -16.59 5.16
CA PRO A 161 0.38 -17.71 5.77
C PRO A 161 -0.34 -18.54 4.71
N PRO A 162 -0.22 -19.88 4.71
CA PRO A 162 -0.99 -20.72 3.80
C PRO A 162 -2.47 -20.76 4.19
N SER A 163 -3.36 -20.98 3.21
CA SER A 163 -4.78 -21.22 3.48
C SER A 163 -4.98 -22.62 4.04
N LYS A 164 -5.61 -22.69 5.22
CA LYS A 164 -5.95 -23.95 5.87
C LYS A 164 -7.02 -24.70 5.08
N ARG A 165 -8.02 -23.98 4.58
CA ARG A 165 -9.10 -24.55 3.78
C ARG A 165 -8.58 -25.20 2.51
N TYR A 166 -7.72 -24.48 1.78
CA TYR A 166 -7.18 -24.99 0.52
C TYR A 166 -6.33 -26.25 0.72
N GLN A 167 -5.54 -26.30 1.79
CA GLN A 167 -4.75 -27.50 2.13
C GLN A 167 -5.64 -28.74 2.32
N LEU A 168 -6.72 -28.60 3.10
CA LEU A 168 -7.69 -29.69 3.31
C LEU A 168 -8.37 -30.12 2.01
N GLU A 169 -8.74 -29.17 1.14
CA GLU A 169 -9.33 -29.47 -0.17
C GLU A 169 -8.36 -30.23 -1.09
N GLN A 170 -7.05 -29.94 -1.01
CA GLN A 170 -6.03 -30.66 -1.79
C GLN A 170 -5.74 -32.06 -1.23
N GLU A 171 -5.72 -32.23 0.09
CA GLU A 171 -5.56 -33.53 0.74
C GLU A 171 -6.72 -34.48 0.40
N ALA A 172 -7.96 -33.99 0.49
CA ALA A 172 -9.14 -34.76 0.11
C ALA A 172 -9.11 -35.18 -1.37
N LYS A 173 -8.67 -34.29 -2.28
CA LYS A 173 -8.52 -34.60 -3.71
C LYS A 173 -7.43 -35.62 -4.01
N LYS A 174 -6.38 -35.71 -3.18
CA LYS A 174 -5.34 -36.73 -3.33
C LYS A 174 -5.86 -38.09 -2.91
N GLN A 175 -6.54 -38.17 -1.76
CA GLN A 175 -7.16 -39.41 -1.28
C GLN A 175 -8.13 -39.99 -2.31
N GLN A 176 -9.00 -39.15 -2.90
CA GLN A 176 -9.94 -39.57 -3.94
C GLN A 176 -9.31 -40.04 -5.26
N ARG A 177 -8.03 -39.74 -5.51
CA ARG A 177 -7.30 -40.22 -6.71
C ARG A 177 -6.56 -41.53 -6.47
N GLU A 178 -6.37 -41.89 -5.21
CA GLU A 178 -5.66 -43.10 -4.78
C GLU A 178 -6.62 -44.27 -4.56
N GLU A 179 -7.92 -43.99 -4.38
CA GLU A 179 -9.05 -44.94 -4.39
C GLU A 179 -9.57 -45.24 -5.81
#